data_AF-A0A958R9N9-F1
#
_entry.id   AF-A0A958R9N9-F1
#
_cell.length_a   1.000
_cell.length_b   1.000
_cell.length_c   1.000
_cell.angle_alpha   90.00
_cell.angle_beta   90.00
_cell.angle_gamma   90.00
#
_symmetry.space_group_name_H-M   'P 1'
#
loop_
_entity.id
_entity.type
_entity.pdbx_description
1 polymer ?
#
loop_
_entity_poly.entity_id
_entity_poly.type
_entity_poly.pdbx_seq_one_letter_code
_entity_poly.pdbx_strand_id
1 'polypeptide(L)'
;HEYANAEAEVRRSFTTSYPPLYQLAYMMGGLQFYALRNELLEKGWTEKQFHDRVMHEGRMPVELLRALLQDLPLDKDYKTKWKFSTEFK
;
A
#
# COMPACT_ATOMS: atom_id res chain seq x y z
N HIS A 1 46.27 9.83 2.37
CA HIS A 1 45.17 10.14 1.45
C HIS A 1 44.06 9.08 1.52
N GLU A 2 43.86 8.39 2.65
CA GLU A 2 42.98 7.19 2.71
C GLU A 2 42.09 7.10 3.96
N TYR A 3 42.03 8.12 4.82
CA TYR A 3 41.15 8.07 6.01
C TYR A 3 39.73 8.57 5.71
N ALA A 4 39.60 9.60 4.86
CA ALA A 4 38.30 10.18 4.51
C ALA A 4 37.43 9.29 3.60
N ASN A 5 38.04 8.41 2.79
CA ASN A 5 37.31 7.44 1.97
C ASN A 5 36.77 6.28 2.80
N ALA A 6 37.53 5.80 3.79
CA ALA A 6 37.09 4.74 4.69
C ALA A 6 35.89 5.17 5.54
N GLU A 7 35.87 6.42 6.01
CA GLU A 7 34.76 6.97 6.80
C GLU A 7 33.48 7.20 5.97
N ALA A 8 33.63 7.59 4.69
CA ALA A 8 32.52 7.72 3.75
C ALA A 8 31.89 6.36 3.38
N GLU A 9 32.69 5.30 3.27
CA GLU A 9 32.22 3.94 2.98
C GLU A 9 31.47 3.31 4.17
N VAL A 10 31.91 3.64 5.40
CA VAL A 10 31.23 3.28 6.64
C VAL A 10 29.89 4.03 6.76
N ARG A 11 29.86 5.35 6.48
CA ARG A 11 28.59 6.11 6.52
C ARG A 11 27.58 5.62 5.48
N ARG A 12 28.03 5.21 4.29
CA ARG A 12 27.16 4.67 3.22
C ARG A 12 26.62 3.29 3.55
N SER A 13 27.39 2.45 4.25
CA SER A 13 26.91 1.13 4.70
C SER A 13 25.89 1.22 5.85
N PHE A 14 26.02 2.21 6.75
CA PHE A 14 25.05 2.42 7.84
C PHE A 14 23.81 3.24 7.46
N THR A 15 23.84 4.05 6.39
CA THR A 15 22.65 4.77 5.88
C THR A 15 21.82 3.97 4.86
N THR A 16 22.24 2.75 4.52
CA THR A 16 21.48 1.83 3.65
C THR A 16 20.65 0.83 4.48
N SER A 17 20.27 1.19 5.70
CA SER A 17 19.13 0.54 6.33
C SER A 17 17.88 1.11 5.67
N TYR A 18 17.30 0.37 4.71
CA TYR A 18 15.96 0.67 4.20
C TYR A 18 15.09 1.02 5.40
N PRO A 19 14.58 2.26 5.53
CA PRO A 19 13.96 2.68 6.78
C PRO A 19 12.84 1.69 7.10
N PRO A 20 12.73 1.18 8.34
CA PRO A 20 11.72 0.19 8.70
C PRO A 20 10.31 0.63 8.28
N LEU A 21 10.05 1.95 8.27
CA LEU A 21 8.82 2.55 7.78
C LEU A 21 8.53 2.27 6.29
N TYR A 22 9.55 2.18 5.44
CA TYR A 22 9.38 1.86 4.03
C TYR A 22 9.00 0.38 3.82
N GLN A 23 9.67 -0.54 4.51
CA GLN A 23 9.31 -1.96 4.47
C GLN A 23 7.90 -2.20 5.02
N LEU A 24 7.57 -1.52 6.11
CA LEU A 24 6.22 -1.53 6.67
C LEU A 24 5.20 -0.97 5.67
N ALA A 25 5.49 0.13 4.97
CA ALA A 25 4.58 0.69 3.97
C ALA A 25 4.31 -0.30 2.81
N TYR A 26 5.33 -1.02 2.33
CA TYR A 26 5.15 -2.06 1.31
C TYR A 26 4.25 -3.19 1.76
N MET A 27 4.52 -3.72 2.96
CA MET A 27 3.72 -4.79 3.54
C MET A 27 2.27 -4.34 3.76
N MET A 28 2.08 -3.16 4.33
CA MET A 28 0.76 -2.60 4.59
C MET A 28 -0.03 -2.36 3.30
N GLY A 29 0.60 -1.80 2.26
CA GLY A 29 -0.03 -1.64 0.95
C GLY A 29 -0.43 -2.99 0.34
N GLY A 30 0.44 -3.99 0.42
CA GLY A 30 0.15 -5.34 -0.05
C GLY A 30 -1.05 -5.97 0.65
N LEU A 31 -1.12 -5.86 1.99
CA LEU A 31 -2.26 -6.34 2.78
C LEU A 31 -3.56 -5.62 2.42
N GLN A 32 -3.51 -4.30 2.22
CA GLN A 32 -4.68 -3.54 1.79
C GLN A 32 -5.18 -4.00 0.42
N PHE A 33 -4.31 -4.15 -0.58
CA PHE A 33 -4.72 -4.64 -1.90
C PHE A 33 -5.24 -6.08 -1.86
N TYR A 34 -4.67 -6.94 -1.02
CA TYR A 34 -5.14 -8.30 -0.84
C TYR A 34 -6.56 -8.36 -0.25
N ALA A 35 -6.82 -7.59 0.81
CA ALA A 35 -8.16 -7.50 1.40
C ALA A 35 -9.18 -6.93 0.40
N LEU A 36 -8.84 -5.82 -0.27
CA LEU A 36 -9.70 -5.20 -1.27
C LEU A 36 -10.02 -6.13 -2.45
N ARG A 37 -9.01 -6.89 -2.91
CA ARG A 37 -9.19 -7.93 -3.94
C ARG A 37 -10.23 -8.95 -3.48
N ASN A 38 -10.09 -9.50 -2.28
CA ASN A 38 -11.02 -10.50 -1.76
C ASN A 38 -12.45 -9.94 -1.66
N GLU A 39 -12.63 -8.73 -1.10
CA GLU A 39 -13.94 -8.07 -1.00
C GLU A 39 -14.65 -7.91 -2.37
N LEU A 40 -13.90 -7.66 -3.45
CA LEU A 40 -14.46 -7.47 -4.79
C LEU A 40 -14.70 -8.81 -5.50
N LEU A 41 -13.82 -9.79 -5.34
CA LEU A 41 -14.02 -11.13 -5.89
C LEU A 41 -15.25 -11.81 -5.26
N GLU A 42 -15.48 -11.62 -3.95
CA GLU A 42 -16.70 -12.06 -3.26
C GLU A 42 -17.97 -11.42 -3.83
N LYS A 43 -17.86 -10.21 -4.37
CA LYS A 43 -18.93 -9.50 -5.09
C LYS A 43 -19.06 -9.92 -6.57
N GLY A 44 -18.36 -10.97 -7.00
CA GLY A 44 -18.44 -11.53 -8.33
C GLY A 44 -17.51 -10.89 -9.37
N TRP A 45 -16.56 -10.06 -8.95
CA TRP A 45 -15.53 -9.56 -9.86
C TRP A 45 -14.58 -10.69 -10.27
N THR A 46 -13.99 -10.55 -11.44
CA THR A 46 -12.84 -11.37 -11.86
C THR A 46 -11.53 -10.70 -11.48
N GLU A 47 -10.48 -11.51 -11.38
CA GLU A 47 -9.11 -11.03 -11.14
C GLU A 47 -8.70 -9.95 -12.14
N LYS A 48 -9.06 -10.14 -13.43
CA LYS A 48 -8.74 -9.20 -14.49
C LYS A 48 -9.46 -7.87 -14.29
N GLN A 49 -10.76 -7.89 -13.98
CA GLN A 49 -11.52 -6.66 -13.73
C GLN A 49 -10.95 -5.87 -12.56
N PHE A 50 -10.56 -6.55 -11.48
CA PHE A 50 -9.92 -5.91 -10.35
C PHE A 50 -8.62 -5.21 -10.75
N HIS A 51 -7.69 -5.94 -11.36
CA HIS A 51 -6.39 -5.39 -11.75
C HIS A 51 -6.51 -4.27 -12.79
N ASP A 52 -7.34 -4.47 -13.82
CA ASP A 52 -7.58 -3.46 -14.87
C ASP A 52 -8.07 -2.16 -14.24
N ARG A 53 -9.01 -2.26 -13.29
CA ARG A 53 -9.59 -1.08 -12.64
C ARG A 53 -8.61 -0.41 -11.68
N VAL A 54 -7.85 -1.17 -10.89
CA VAL A 54 -6.79 -0.61 -10.02
C VAL A 54 -5.76 0.18 -10.83
N MET A 55 -5.35 -0.35 -11.99
CA MET A 55 -4.39 0.33 -12.86
C MET A 55 -4.99 1.56 -13.56
N HIS A 56 -6.29 1.52 -13.88
CA HIS A 56 -7.00 2.64 -14.50
C HIS A 56 -7.14 3.83 -13.55
N GLU A 57 -7.49 3.60 -12.28
CA GLU A 57 -7.71 4.66 -11.28
C GLU A 57 -6.40 5.29 -10.76
N GLY A 58 -5.27 4.60 -10.96
CA GLY A 58 -3.96 5.15 -10.66
C GLY A 58 -3.65 5.27 -9.16
N ARG A 59 -2.77 6.22 -8.81
CA ARG A 59 -2.20 6.34 -7.46
C ARG A 59 -3.15 7.11 -6.53
N MET A 60 -3.80 6.39 -5.64
CA MET A 60 -4.62 6.96 -4.57
C MET A 60 -4.55 6.10 -3.30
N PRO A 61 -4.93 6.63 -2.12
CA PRO A 61 -5.07 5.81 -0.91
C PRO A 61 -5.99 4.62 -1.14
N VAL A 62 -5.58 3.42 -0.69
CA VAL A 62 -6.31 2.17 -1.00
C VAL A 62 -7.74 2.19 -0.47
N GLU A 63 -8.00 2.88 0.65
CA GLU A 63 -9.38 3.03 1.16
C GLU A 63 -10.26 3.92 0.27
N LEU A 64 -9.70 4.94 -0.37
CA LEU A 64 -10.45 5.75 -1.32
C LEU A 64 -10.68 4.97 -2.63
N LEU A 65 -9.69 4.18 -3.07
CA LEU A 65 -9.89 3.24 -4.17
C LEU A 65 -11.01 2.25 -3.82
N ARG A 66 -11.00 1.67 -2.62
CA ARG A 66 -12.06 0.79 -2.14
C ARG A 66 -13.44 1.45 -2.22
N ALA A 67 -13.57 2.70 -1.76
CA ALA A 67 -14.81 3.44 -1.85
C ALA A 67 -15.26 3.65 -3.30
N LEU A 68 -14.33 4.00 -4.19
CA LEU A 68 -14.61 4.18 -5.62
C LEU A 68 -15.03 2.87 -6.31
N LEU A 69 -14.37 1.76 -6.02
CA LEU A 69 -14.66 0.46 -6.64
C LEU A 69 -15.98 -0.14 -6.15
N GLN A 70 -16.39 0.20 -4.93
CA GLN A 70 -17.60 -0.32 -4.30
C GLN A 70 -18.77 0.69 -4.28
N ASP A 71 -18.59 1.86 -4.90
CA ASP A 71 -19.57 2.95 -4.91
C ASP A 71 -20.03 3.36 -3.50
N LEU A 72 -19.08 3.45 -2.57
CA LEU A 72 -19.37 3.85 -1.18
C LEU A 72 -19.46 5.38 -1.10
N PRO A 73 -20.39 5.91 -0.29
CA PRO A 73 -20.53 7.35 -0.11
C PRO A 73 -19.28 7.94 0.54
N LEU A 74 -18.74 9.00 -0.06
CA LEU A 74 -17.61 9.77 0.44
C LEU A 74 -18.07 11.20 0.75
N ASP A 75 -17.74 11.68 1.94
CA ASP A 75 -17.90 13.07 2.38
C ASP A 75 -16.56 13.83 2.30
N LYS A 76 -16.62 15.17 2.22
CA LYS A 76 -15.41 16.01 2.15
C LYS A 76 -14.48 15.83 3.36
N ASP A 77 -15.05 15.48 4.51
CA ASP A 77 -14.33 15.29 5.77
C ASP A 77 -14.11 13.79 6.08
N TYR A 78 -14.15 12.93 5.06
CA TYR A 78 -14.02 11.49 5.22
C TYR A 78 -12.73 11.13 5.96
N LYS A 79 -12.90 10.39 7.06
CA LYS A 79 -11.79 9.75 7.79
C LYS A 79 -11.79 8.27 7.53
N THR A 80 -10.58 7.72 7.40
CA THR A 80 -10.34 6.29 7.21
C THR A 80 -10.98 5.48 8.34
N LYS A 81 -11.91 4.60 7.98
CA LYS A 81 -12.68 3.71 8.88
C LYS A 81 -12.40 2.24 8.60
N TRP A 82 -11.75 1.93 7.49
CA TRP A 82 -11.57 0.56 7.02
C TRP A 82 -10.55 -0.19 7.88
N LYS A 83 -10.98 -1.36 8.40
CA LYS A 83 -10.18 -2.25 9.22
C LYS A 83 -9.74 -3.49 8.43
N PHE A 84 -8.99 -3.30 7.35
CA PHE A 84 -8.52 -4.41 6.51
C PHE A 84 -7.70 -5.46 7.29
N SER A 85 -6.99 -5.06 8.35
CA SER A 85 -6.12 -5.96 9.12
C SER A 85 -6.88 -7.03 9.92
N THR A 86 -8.18 -6.86 10.17
CA THR A 86 -8.95 -7.85 10.94
C THR A 86 -9.27 -9.12 10.16
N GLU A 87 -9.03 -9.12 8.85
CA GLU A 87 -9.22 -10.29 8.00
C GLU A 87 -8.01 -11.23 7.99
N PHE A 88 -6.86 -10.78 8.50
CA PHE A 88 -5.65 -11.57 8.60
C PHE A 88 -5.57 -12.17 10.01
N LYS A 89 -5.80 -13.49 10.12
CA LYS A 89 -5.57 -14.26 11.34
C LYS A 89 -4.14 -14.76 11.41
#